data_AF-A0A0F8Z6P9-F1
#
_entry.id   AF-A0A0F8Z6P9-F1
#
_cell.length_a   1.000
_cell.length_b   1.000
_cell.length_c   1.000
_cell.angle_alpha   90.00
_cell.angle_beta   90.00
_cell.angle_gamma   90.00
#
_symmetry.space_group_name_H-M   'P 1'
#
loop_
_entity.id
_entity.type
_entity.pdbx_description
1 polymer ?
#
loop_
_entity_poly.entity_id
_entity_poly.type
_entity_poly.pdbx_seq_one_letter_code
_entity_poly.pdbx_strand_id
1 'polypeptide(L)' 'MNFIEYADREMLVMNVANKLAGKLKSALSGNDRVSFAVPGGSTPGPIFE' A
#
# COMPACT_ATOMS: atom_id res chain seq x y z
N MET A 1 -9.81 11.06 10.59
CA MET A 1 -10.18 10.22 9.44
C MET A 1 -9.72 10.93 8.17
N ASN A 2 -9.05 10.27 7.24
CA ASN A 2 -8.69 10.86 5.94
C ASN A 2 -9.37 10.05 4.83
N PHE A 3 -10.32 10.64 4.12
CA PHE A 3 -11.04 9.99 3.03
C PHE A 3 -10.39 10.38 1.71
N ILE A 4 -10.01 9.39 0.92
CA ILE A 4 -9.33 9.60 -0.36
C ILE A 4 -10.18 8.94 -1.42
N GLU A 5 -10.70 9.75 -2.33
CA GLU A 5 -11.45 9.28 -3.50
C GLU A 5 -10.49 9.05 -4.67
N TYR A 6 -10.84 8.06 -5.48
CA TYR A 6 -10.12 7.70 -6.68
C TYR A 6 -11.12 7.67 -7.83
N ALA A 7 -10.66 8.04 -9.02
CA ALA A 7 -11.50 8.04 -10.21
C ALA A 7 -11.99 6.62 -10.57
N ASP A 8 -11.13 5.63 -10.37
CA ASP A 8 -11.37 4.22 -10.65
C ASP A 8 -10.52 3.32 -9.75
N ARG A 9 -10.65 2.00 -9.96
CA ARG A 9 -9.98 0.98 -9.16
C ARG A 9 -8.50 0.89 -9.48
N GLU A 10 -8.12 1.07 -10.74
CA GLU A 10 -6.75 1.03 -11.22
C GLU A 10 -5.91 2.14 -10.55
N MET A 11 -6.45 3.36 -10.49
CA MET A 11 -5.87 4.50 -9.78
C MET A 11 -5.75 4.24 -8.28
N LEU A 12 -6.79 3.64 -7.67
CA LEU A 12 -6.74 3.25 -6.26
C LEU A 12 -5.58 2.28 -6.02
N VAL A 13 -5.48 1.21 -6.82
CA VAL A 13 -4.45 0.19 -6.69
C VAL A 13 -3.05 0.79 -6.83
N MET A 14 -2.81 1.56 -7.89
CA MET A 14 -1.52 2.20 -8.14
C MET A 14 -1.12 3.17 -7.02
N ASN A 15 -2.05 4.01 -6.55
CA ASN A 15 -1.76 5.00 -5.52
C ASN A 15 -1.47 4.34 -4.17
N VAL A 16 -2.26 3.32 -3.79
CA VAL A 16 -2.06 2.58 -2.54
C VAL A 16 -0.73 1.83 -2.59
N ALA A 17 -0.40 1.14 -3.68
CA ALA A 17 0.88 0.45 -3.85
C ALA A 17 2.08 1.40 -3.69
N ASN A 18 2.07 2.54 -4.39
CA ASN A 18 3.12 3.55 -4.29
C ASN A 18 3.28 4.09 -2.85
N LYS A 19 2.17 4.35 -2.17
CA LYS A 19 2.17 4.85 -0.80
C LYS A 19 2.71 3.83 0.19
N LEU A 20 2.34 2.56 0.03
CA LEU A 20 2.85 1.44 0.83
C LEU A 20 4.35 1.26 0.62
N ALA A 21 4.81 1.21 -0.62
CA ALA A 21 6.23 1.08 -0.97
C ALA A 21 7.07 2.21 -0.37
N GLY A 22 6.62 3.46 -0.49
CA GLY A 22 7.29 4.62 0.11
C GLY A 22 7.38 4.50 1.64
N LYS A 23 6.30 4.11 2.31
CA LYS A 23 6.28 3.95 3.77
C LYS A 23 7.18 2.81 4.24
N LEU A 24 7.16 1.67 3.56
CA LEU A 24 7.99 0.53 3.90
C LEU A 24 9.47 0.86 3.70
N LYS A 25 9.84 1.53 2.61
CA LYS A 25 11.20 2.01 2.36
C LYS A 25 11.68 2.97 3.46
N SER A 26 10.85 3.95 3.84
CA SER A 26 11.18 4.87 4.92
C SER A 26 11.33 4.17 6.26
N ALA A 27 10.46 3.19 6.55
CA ALA A 27 10.57 2.40 7.78
C ALA A 27 11.85 1.52 7.81
N LEU A 28 12.24 0.94 6.67
CA LEU A 28 13.48 0.18 6.53
C LEU A 28 14.74 1.05 6.59
N SER A 29 14.64 2.36 6.30
CA SER A 29 15.81 3.24 6.29
C SER A 29 16.47 3.40 7.68
N GLY A 30 15.73 3.12 8.76
CA GLY A 30 16.24 3.13 10.13
C GLY A 30 16.13 1.79 10.87
N ASN A 31 15.70 0.72 10.19
CA ASN A 31 15.48 -0.60 10.80
C ASN A 31 15.94 -1.70 9.85
N ASP A 32 16.63 -2.71 10.37
CA ASP A 32 17.09 -3.87 9.58
C ASP A 32 15.93 -4.67 8.97
N ARG A 33 14.75 -4.63 9.61
CA ARG A 33 13.55 -5.34 9.20
C ARG A 33 12.30 -4.53 9.53
N VAL A 34 11.25 -4.75 8.75
CA VAL A 34 9.90 -4.22 9.02
C VAL A 34 8.88 -5.34 8.93
N SER A 35 7.79 -5.21 9.68
CA SER A 35 6.64 -6.10 9.59
C SER A 35 5.52 -5.39 8.85
N PHE A 36 4.89 -6.07 7.91
CA PHE A 36 3.77 -5.56 7.13
C PHE A 36 2.66 -6.60 7.11
N ALA A 37 1.55 -6.29 7.80
CA ALA A 37 0.37 -7.15 7.82
C ALA A 37 -0.55 -6.77 6.66
N VAL A 38 -0.96 -7.77 5.87
CA VAL A 38 -1.81 -7.58 4.70
C VAL A 38 -3.18 -8.23 4.90
N PRO A 39 -4.28 -7.55 4.51
CA PRO A 39 -5.59 -8.17 4.42
C PRO A 39 -5.70 -9.04 3.16
N GLY A 40 -6.50 -10.10 3.22
CA GLY A 40 -6.84 -10.93 2.06
C GLY A 40 -8.03 -10.37 1.25
N GLY A 41 -8.35 -11.07 0.15
CA GLY A 41 -9.51 -10.80 -0.70
C GLY A 41 -9.15 -10.24 -2.08
N SER A 42 -10.18 -10.06 -2.92
CA SER A 42 -9.99 -9.59 -4.29
C SER A 42 -9.69 -8.10 -4.41
N THR A 43 -10.06 -7.30 -3.39
CA THR A 43 -9.74 -5.85 -3.37
C THR A 43 -8.26 -5.59 -3.07
N PRO A 44 -7.62 -6.24 -2.07
CA PRO A 44 -6.20 -6.04 -1.82
C PRO A 44 -5.28 -6.82 -2.77
N GLY A 45 -5.72 -7.94 -3.35
CA GLY A 45 -4.89 -8.78 -4.24
C GLY A 45 -4.09 -8.01 -5.30
N PRO A 46 -4.74 -7.20 -6.15
CA PRO A 46 -4.07 -6.43 -7.21
C PRO A 46 -3.05 -5.38 -6.72
N ILE A 47 -3.05 -5.01 -5.44
CA ILE A 47 -2.08 -4.05 -4.87
C ILE A 47 -0.70 -4.68 -4.70
N PHE A 48 -0.65 -6.02 -4.61
CA PHE A 48 0.55 -6.79 -4.30
C PHE A 48 1.07 -7.62 -5.50
N GLU A 49 0.39 -7.55 -6.64
CA GLU A 49 0.87 -8.10 -7.92
C GLU A 49 1.78 -7.10 -8.64
#